data_AF-A0A7W0VE67-F1
#
_entry.id   AF-A0A7W0VE67-F1
#
_cell.length_a   1.000
_cell.length_b   1.000
_cell.length_c   1.000
_cell.angle_alpha   90.00
_cell.angle_beta   90.00
_cell.angle_gamma   90.00
#
_symmetry.space_group_name_H-M   'P 1'
#
loop_
_entity.id
_entity.type
_entity.pdbx_description
1 polymer ?
#
loop_
_entity_poly.entity_id
_entity_poly.type
_entity_poly.pdbx_seq_one_letter_code
_entity_poly.pdbx_strand_id
1 'polypeptide(L)'
;MTSLTRFRSMLVAASLFAASAACTQKSETRREADRAAEAVKDQVEDLQEESRDLADTAKDKAEIADNGTADMVDRDVIGDRDDTRYDSVDDVSRDVARNTQSRQDQIADDVDDVADDAKEVGKNARELADASSEFRYRKMVRIQTLRAVHAVEASQPMLINAFAQSFPLVEKDRGEVNEKLVIFQMRLDEAGNAIQSLELVEAKDWEVRNDAASKALDRAEDAREEVWESLRDADQIGDRTSMR
;
A
#
# COMPACT_ATOMS: atom_id res chain seq x y z
N MET A 1 30.26 -3.73 47.42
CA MET A 1 30.36 -3.74 45.94
C MET A 1 29.15 -4.34 45.22
N THR A 2 28.29 -5.15 45.85
CA THR A 2 27.10 -5.77 45.22
C THR A 2 25.94 -4.82 44.85
N SER A 3 25.90 -3.60 45.39
CA SER A 3 24.79 -2.66 45.15
C SER A 3 24.85 -1.99 43.76
N LEU A 4 26.05 -1.70 43.24
CA LEU A 4 26.21 -0.95 41.99
C LEU A 4 25.90 -1.83 40.76
N THR A 5 26.33 -3.09 40.80
CA THR A 5 26.09 -4.08 39.74
C THR A 5 24.60 -4.41 39.58
N ARG A 6 23.87 -4.48 40.70
CA ARG A 6 22.41 -4.71 40.68
C ARG A 6 21.65 -3.49 40.15
N PHE A 7 22.06 -2.27 40.49
CA PHE A 7 21.44 -1.05 39.97
C PHE A 7 21.62 -0.91 38.46
N ARG A 8 22.80 -1.24 37.92
CA ARG A 8 23.07 -1.30 36.47
C ARG A 8 22.14 -2.29 35.75
N SER A 9 22.02 -3.51 36.26
CA SER A 9 21.12 -4.51 35.67
C SER A 9 19.66 -4.06 35.67
N MET A 10 19.23 -3.34 36.71
CA MET A 10 17.84 -2.89 36.84
C MET A 10 17.50 -1.74 35.89
N LEU A 11 18.44 -0.80 35.68
CA LEU A 11 18.24 0.36 34.78
C LEU A 11 18.24 -0.05 33.30
N VAL A 12 19.12 -0.98 32.90
CA VAL A 12 19.14 -1.55 31.55
C VAL A 12 17.88 -2.39 31.30
N ALA A 13 17.41 -3.15 32.29
CA ALA A 13 16.14 -3.87 32.16
C ALA A 13 14.96 -2.92 31.95
N ALA A 14 14.92 -1.78 32.65
CA ALA A 14 13.84 -0.81 32.50
C ALA A 14 13.80 -0.14 31.12
N SER A 15 14.95 0.13 30.48
CA SER A 15 14.98 0.67 29.11
C SER A 15 14.52 -0.35 28.06
N LEU A 16 14.72 -1.65 28.30
CA LEU A 16 14.21 -2.73 27.44
C LEU A 16 12.68 -2.91 27.51
N PHE A 17 12.06 -2.66 28.67
CA PHE A 17 10.60 -2.85 28.83
C PHE A 17 9.73 -1.79 28.13
N ALA A 18 10.25 -0.58 27.88
CA ALA A 18 9.50 0.42 27.13
C ALA A 18 9.35 0.07 25.63
N ALA A 19 10.28 -0.71 25.08
CA ALA A 19 10.25 -1.14 23.68
C ALA A 19 9.15 -2.19 23.41
N SER A 20 8.89 -3.11 24.36
CA SER A 20 8.01 -4.26 24.13
C SER A 20 6.54 -3.91 23.89
N ALA A 21 6.02 -2.86 24.54
CA ALA A 21 4.65 -2.38 24.29
C ALA A 21 4.50 -1.71 22.90
N ALA A 22 5.56 -1.07 22.40
CA ALA A 22 5.57 -0.48 21.07
C ALA A 22 5.68 -1.55 19.97
N CYS A 23 6.38 -2.66 20.23
CA CYS A 23 6.49 -3.79 19.31
C CYS A 23 5.14 -4.47 19.02
N THR A 24 4.25 -4.61 20.02
CA THR A 24 2.92 -5.20 19.79
C THR A 24 2.08 -4.35 18.83
N GLN A 25 2.09 -3.03 19.02
CA GLN A 25 1.34 -2.10 18.17
C GLN A 25 1.96 -1.96 16.77
N LYS A 26 3.28 -2.14 16.63
CA LYS A 26 3.99 -2.20 15.34
C LYS A 26 3.48 -3.36 14.47
N SER A 27 3.18 -4.52 15.03
CA SER A 27 2.72 -5.67 14.23
C SER A 27 1.27 -5.53 13.74
N GLU A 28 0.39 -4.96 14.57
CA GLU A 28 -1.02 -4.79 14.27
C GLU A 28 -1.25 -3.72 13.21
N THR A 29 -0.70 -2.52 13.43
CA THR A 29 -0.80 -1.40 12.48
C THR A 29 -0.19 -1.72 11.11
N ARG A 30 0.82 -2.60 11.06
CA ARG A 30 1.38 -3.13 9.81
C ARG A 30 0.33 -3.91 9.03
N ARG A 31 -0.23 -4.96 9.66
CA ARG A 31 -1.21 -5.85 9.01
C ARG A 31 -2.46 -5.11 8.55
N GLU A 32 -2.93 -4.14 9.31
CA GLU A 32 -4.09 -3.33 8.92
C GLU A 32 -3.80 -2.43 7.72
N ALA A 33 -2.64 -1.77 7.69
CA ALA A 33 -2.26 -0.93 6.55
C ALA A 33 -2.01 -1.76 5.28
N ASP A 34 -1.38 -2.93 5.42
CA ASP A 34 -1.14 -3.85 4.29
C ASP A 34 -2.47 -4.39 3.73
N ARG A 35 -3.42 -4.80 4.60
CA ARG A 35 -4.77 -5.20 4.16
C ARG A 35 -5.54 -4.07 3.45
N ALA A 36 -5.44 -2.85 3.97
CA ALA A 36 -6.11 -1.71 3.35
C ALA A 36 -5.49 -1.35 1.98
N ALA A 37 -4.18 -1.51 1.83
CA ALA A 37 -3.50 -1.33 0.54
C ALA A 37 -3.95 -2.37 -0.49
N GLU A 38 -4.04 -3.64 -0.10
CA GLU A 38 -4.51 -4.71 -0.99
C GLU A 38 -5.96 -4.47 -1.40
N ALA A 39 -6.83 -4.07 -0.47
CA ALA A 39 -8.23 -3.73 -0.81
C ALA A 39 -8.34 -2.61 -1.86
N VAL A 40 -7.45 -1.60 -1.82
CA VAL A 40 -7.42 -0.55 -2.86
C VAL A 40 -6.94 -1.13 -4.19
N LYS A 41 -5.94 -2.01 -4.17
CA LYS A 41 -5.39 -2.64 -5.37
C LYS A 41 -6.44 -3.52 -6.05
N ASP A 42 -7.12 -4.38 -5.30
CA ASP A 42 -8.20 -5.24 -5.78
C ASP A 42 -9.31 -4.40 -6.44
N GLN A 43 -9.76 -3.33 -5.76
CA GLN A 43 -10.79 -2.44 -6.30
C GLN A 43 -10.36 -1.66 -7.55
N VAL A 44 -9.07 -1.34 -7.70
CA VAL A 44 -8.52 -0.74 -8.93
C VAL A 44 -8.49 -1.77 -10.06
N GLU A 45 -8.16 -3.03 -9.77
CA GLU A 45 -8.16 -4.11 -10.75
C GLU A 45 -9.59 -4.40 -11.24
N ASP A 46 -10.55 -4.54 -10.32
CA ASP A 46 -11.98 -4.75 -10.63
C ASP A 46 -12.53 -3.62 -11.53
N LEU A 47 -12.28 -2.36 -11.17
CA LEU A 47 -12.70 -1.21 -11.98
C LEU A 47 -12.04 -1.16 -13.36
N GLN A 48 -10.78 -1.61 -13.46
CA GLN A 48 -10.09 -1.65 -14.75
C GLN A 48 -10.67 -2.74 -15.66
N GLU A 49 -10.97 -3.92 -15.11
CA GLU A 49 -11.61 -5.02 -15.84
C GLU A 49 -13.00 -4.59 -16.33
N GLU A 50 -13.84 -4.06 -15.46
CA GLU A 50 -15.18 -3.59 -15.82
C GLU A 50 -15.15 -2.45 -16.85
N SER A 51 -14.18 -1.52 -16.73
CA SER A 51 -14.02 -0.45 -17.73
C SER A 51 -13.64 -0.97 -19.12
N ARG A 52 -12.94 -2.12 -19.19
CA ARG A 52 -12.62 -2.79 -20.46
C ARG A 52 -13.84 -3.48 -21.02
N ASP A 53 -14.59 -4.19 -20.20
CA ASP A 53 -15.83 -4.87 -20.62
C ASP A 53 -16.85 -3.87 -21.18
N LEU A 54 -16.96 -2.70 -20.54
CA LEU A 54 -17.76 -1.59 -21.05
C LEU A 54 -17.25 -1.04 -22.39
N ALA A 55 -15.93 -0.89 -22.53
CA ALA A 55 -15.33 -0.39 -23.76
C ALA A 55 -15.53 -1.39 -24.92
N ASP A 56 -15.42 -2.69 -24.65
CA ASP A 56 -15.66 -3.76 -25.63
C ASP A 56 -17.13 -3.84 -26.00
N THR A 57 -18.05 -3.77 -25.03
CA THR A 57 -19.50 -3.71 -25.29
C THR A 57 -19.87 -2.48 -26.13
N ALA A 58 -19.30 -1.32 -25.83
CA ALA A 58 -19.54 -0.10 -26.61
C ALA A 58 -18.99 -0.21 -28.04
N LYS A 59 -17.86 -0.90 -28.22
CA LYS A 59 -17.25 -1.14 -29.53
C LYS A 59 -18.07 -2.10 -30.38
N ASP A 60 -18.52 -3.21 -29.79
CA ASP A 60 -19.38 -4.19 -30.48
C ASP A 60 -20.71 -3.54 -30.92
N LYS A 61 -21.31 -2.71 -30.05
CA LYS A 61 -22.52 -1.93 -30.39
C LYS A 61 -22.25 -0.91 -31.50
N ALA A 62 -21.09 -0.25 -31.52
CA ALA A 62 -20.72 0.67 -32.60
C ALA A 62 -20.52 -0.06 -33.94
N GLU A 63 -19.95 -1.27 -33.94
CA GLU A 63 -19.75 -2.07 -35.16
C GLU A 63 -21.08 -2.58 -35.75
N ILE A 64 -22.04 -2.97 -34.89
CA ILE A 64 -23.39 -3.34 -35.33
C ILE A 64 -24.11 -2.15 -35.96
N ALA A 65 -23.98 -0.96 -35.36
CA ALA A 65 -24.58 0.26 -35.90
C ALA A 65 -24.03 0.61 -37.29
N ASP A 66 -22.71 0.52 -37.50
CA ASP A 66 -22.05 0.85 -38.78
C ASP A 66 -22.44 -0.14 -39.90
N ASN A 67 -22.34 -1.45 -39.64
CA ASN A 67 -22.70 -2.51 -40.60
C ASN A 67 -24.20 -2.54 -40.92
N GLY A 68 -25.07 -2.24 -39.95
CA GLY A 68 -26.52 -2.18 -40.14
C GLY A 68 -27.00 -1.02 -41.04
N THR A 69 -26.19 0.03 -41.20
CA THR A 69 -26.43 1.12 -42.16
C THR A 69 -25.97 0.79 -43.58
N ALA A 70 -24.90 0.01 -43.74
CA ALA A 70 -24.34 -0.33 -45.04
C ALA A 70 -25.22 -1.28 -45.86
N ASP A 71 -25.85 -2.28 -45.21
CA ASP A 71 -26.65 -3.32 -45.88
C ASP A 71 -28.01 -2.80 -46.43
N MET A 72 -28.40 -1.57 -46.10
CA MET A 72 -29.60 -0.91 -46.65
C MET A 72 -29.31 0.00 -47.86
N VAL A 73 -28.05 0.33 -48.14
CA VAL A 73 -27.70 1.26 -49.22
C VAL A 73 -27.50 0.56 -50.57
N ASP A 74 -27.17 -0.74 -50.57
CA ASP A 74 -26.85 -1.47 -51.81
C ASP A 74 -28.01 -2.29 -52.41
N ARG A 75 -29.21 -2.26 -51.80
CA ARG A 75 -30.35 -3.09 -52.26
C ARG A 75 -31.34 -2.41 -53.20
N ASP A 76 -31.06 -1.20 -53.64
CA ASP A 76 -31.77 -0.49 -54.71
C ASP A 76 -30.69 0.34 -55.44
N VAL A 77 -30.28 0.09 -56.68
CA VAL A 77 -31.05 0.20 -57.90
C VAL A 77 -30.12 -0.33 -59.01
N ILE A 78 -30.46 -1.44 -59.68
CA ILE A 78 -30.13 -1.83 -61.08
C ILE A 78 -30.41 -3.34 -61.17
N GLY A 79 -31.69 -3.68 -61.34
CA GLY A 79 -32.15 -5.03 -61.67
C GLY A 79 -33.25 -4.89 -62.68
N ASP A 80 -33.03 -5.46 -63.87
CA ASP A 80 -33.88 -5.32 -65.04
C ASP A 80 -35.36 -5.62 -64.75
N ARG A 81 -36.21 -4.75 -65.29
CA ARG A 81 -37.67 -4.86 -65.32
C ARG A 81 -38.09 -6.16 -66.00
N ASP A 82 -38.69 -7.08 -65.25
CA ASP A 82 -39.69 -7.98 -65.81
C ASP A 82 -40.73 -8.40 -64.75
N ASP A 83 -41.99 -8.33 -65.16
CA ASP A 83 -43.25 -8.74 -64.50
C ASP A 83 -43.56 -8.22 -63.07
N THR A 84 -44.41 -7.20 -63.08
CA THR A 84 -45.11 -6.58 -61.96
C THR A 84 -45.94 -7.57 -61.13
N ARG A 85 -45.41 -7.97 -59.98
CA ARG A 85 -46.21 -8.21 -58.78
C ARG A 85 -46.05 -6.95 -57.92
N TYR A 86 -47.02 -6.05 -57.96
CA TYR A 86 -47.10 -4.96 -56.99
C TYR A 86 -47.36 -5.61 -55.62
N ASP A 87 -46.32 -5.86 -54.84
CA ASP A 87 -46.49 -5.93 -53.40
C ASP A 87 -47.10 -4.59 -53.00
N SER A 88 -48.24 -4.66 -52.31
CA SER A 88 -49.01 -3.46 -52.03
C SER A 88 -48.15 -2.49 -51.22
N VAL A 89 -48.31 -1.18 -51.43
CA VAL A 89 -47.63 -0.16 -50.62
C VAL A 89 -47.87 -0.40 -49.11
N ASP A 90 -48.97 -1.08 -48.76
CA ASP A 90 -49.28 -1.53 -47.40
C ASP A 90 -48.35 -2.64 -46.88
N ASP A 91 -47.86 -3.55 -47.72
CA ASP A 91 -46.96 -4.63 -47.31
C ASP A 91 -45.54 -4.09 -47.06
N VAL A 92 -45.03 -3.24 -47.95
CA VAL A 92 -43.75 -2.53 -47.74
C VAL A 92 -43.81 -1.65 -46.49
N SER A 93 -44.92 -0.94 -46.26
CA SER A 93 -45.11 -0.12 -45.07
C SER A 93 -45.16 -0.95 -43.78
N ARG A 94 -45.76 -2.16 -43.81
CA ARG A 94 -45.75 -3.08 -42.66
C ARG A 94 -44.35 -3.60 -42.36
N ASP A 95 -43.56 -3.93 -43.37
CA ASP A 95 -42.21 -4.45 -43.15
C ASP A 95 -41.25 -3.37 -42.65
N VAL A 96 -41.37 -2.13 -43.14
CA VAL A 96 -40.64 -0.98 -42.58
C VAL A 96 -41.06 -0.71 -41.13
N ALA A 97 -42.36 -0.77 -40.81
CA ALA A 97 -42.84 -0.58 -39.44
C ALA A 97 -42.33 -1.69 -38.50
N ARG A 98 -42.36 -2.96 -38.92
CA ARG A 98 -41.82 -4.09 -38.16
C ARG A 98 -40.31 -3.97 -37.93
N ASN A 99 -39.57 -3.56 -38.95
CA ASN A 99 -38.12 -3.41 -38.86
C ASN A 99 -37.74 -2.21 -37.98
N THR A 100 -38.52 -1.12 -38.04
CA THR A 100 -38.37 0.03 -37.14
C THR A 100 -38.67 -0.35 -35.69
N GLN A 101 -39.73 -1.12 -35.45
CA GLN A 101 -40.08 -1.58 -34.11
C GLN A 101 -39.05 -2.56 -33.55
N SER A 102 -38.60 -3.54 -34.34
CA SER A 102 -37.54 -4.47 -33.91
C SER A 102 -36.21 -3.75 -33.60
N ARG A 103 -35.88 -2.68 -34.34
CA ARG A 103 -34.73 -1.82 -34.03
C ARG A 103 -34.95 -1.01 -32.77
N GLN A 104 -36.16 -0.50 -32.53
CA GLN A 104 -36.48 0.21 -31.29
C GLN A 104 -36.39 -0.72 -30.07
N ASP A 105 -36.85 -1.96 -30.20
CA ASP A 105 -36.74 -2.97 -29.14
C ASP A 105 -35.25 -3.32 -28.87
N GLN A 106 -34.44 -3.53 -29.92
CA GLN A 106 -32.99 -3.76 -29.77
C GLN A 106 -32.25 -2.57 -29.13
N ILE A 107 -32.57 -1.34 -29.55
CA ILE A 107 -31.98 -0.13 -28.95
C ILE A 107 -32.40 0.00 -27.48
N ALA A 108 -33.63 -0.38 -27.13
CA ALA A 108 -34.09 -0.35 -25.75
C ALA A 108 -33.33 -1.35 -24.87
N ASP A 109 -33.17 -2.60 -25.34
CA ASP A 109 -32.37 -3.63 -24.65
C ASP A 109 -30.90 -3.17 -24.51
N ASP A 110 -30.31 -2.62 -25.58
CA ASP A 110 -28.93 -2.13 -25.56
C ASP A 110 -28.71 -0.97 -24.57
N VAL A 111 -29.72 -0.10 -24.42
CA VAL A 111 -29.69 1.03 -23.48
C VAL A 111 -29.84 0.53 -22.05
N ASP A 112 -30.66 -0.48 -21.81
CA ASP A 112 -30.82 -1.08 -20.48
C ASP A 112 -29.51 -1.75 -20.03
N ASP A 113 -28.83 -2.50 -20.91
CA ASP A 113 -27.52 -3.09 -20.62
C ASP A 113 -26.48 -2.01 -20.25
N VAL A 114 -26.35 -0.96 -21.06
CA VAL A 114 -25.40 0.15 -20.78
C VAL A 114 -25.77 0.87 -19.48
N ALA A 115 -27.05 1.01 -19.18
CA ALA A 115 -27.51 1.62 -17.94
C ALA A 115 -27.18 0.76 -16.70
N ASP A 116 -27.18 -0.57 -16.83
CA ASP A 116 -26.80 -1.48 -15.76
C ASP A 116 -25.28 -1.51 -15.56
N ASP A 117 -24.49 -1.58 -16.62
CA ASP A 117 -23.02 -1.48 -16.54
C ASP A 117 -22.58 -0.13 -15.93
N ALA A 118 -23.24 0.96 -16.30
CA ALA A 118 -22.94 2.28 -15.74
C ALA A 118 -23.26 2.37 -14.23
N LYS A 119 -24.28 1.64 -13.74
CA LYS A 119 -24.57 1.56 -12.30
C LYS A 119 -23.50 0.77 -11.57
N GLU A 120 -23.01 -0.32 -12.17
CA GLU A 120 -21.98 -1.18 -11.59
C GLU A 120 -20.65 -0.41 -11.46
N VAL A 121 -20.21 0.30 -12.51
CA VAL A 121 -19.04 1.20 -12.43
C VAL A 121 -19.23 2.27 -11.37
N GLY A 122 -20.44 2.84 -11.28
CA GLY A 122 -20.77 3.84 -10.27
C GLY A 122 -20.70 3.30 -8.84
N LYS A 123 -21.00 2.01 -8.63
CA LYS A 123 -20.88 1.33 -7.35
C LYS A 123 -19.41 1.04 -7.03
N ASN A 124 -18.67 0.46 -7.97
CA ASN A 124 -17.26 0.11 -7.80
C ASN A 124 -16.39 1.37 -7.59
N ALA A 125 -16.73 2.50 -8.25
CA ALA A 125 -16.07 3.78 -8.02
C ALA A 125 -16.26 4.30 -6.58
N ARG A 126 -17.42 4.06 -5.96
CA ARG A 126 -17.65 4.40 -4.55
C ARG A 126 -16.88 3.49 -3.62
N GLU A 127 -16.89 2.19 -3.88
CA GLU A 127 -16.14 1.20 -3.10
C GLU A 127 -14.62 1.49 -3.14
N LEU A 128 -14.07 1.83 -4.32
CA LEU A 128 -12.70 2.30 -4.46
C LEU A 128 -12.43 3.58 -3.66
N ALA A 129 -13.36 4.54 -3.65
CA ALA A 129 -13.21 5.78 -2.91
C ALA A 129 -13.16 5.53 -1.40
N ASP A 130 -14.01 4.65 -0.89
CA ASP A 130 -14.05 4.24 0.51
C ASP A 130 -12.78 3.47 0.90
N ALA A 131 -12.36 2.49 0.10
CA ALA A 131 -11.11 1.75 0.28
C ALA A 131 -9.89 2.68 0.29
N SER A 132 -9.85 3.65 -0.63
CA SER A 132 -8.78 4.65 -0.72
C SER A 132 -8.72 5.55 0.52
N SER A 133 -9.88 5.92 1.06
CA SER A 133 -9.98 6.70 2.29
C SER A 133 -9.45 5.91 3.50
N GLU A 134 -9.89 4.66 3.66
CA GLU A 134 -9.44 3.77 4.73
C GLU A 134 -7.94 3.50 4.64
N PHE A 135 -7.41 3.23 3.43
CA PHE A 135 -5.97 3.07 3.23
C PHE A 135 -5.18 4.30 3.67
N ARG A 136 -5.60 5.52 3.29
CA ARG A 136 -4.92 6.76 3.71
C ARG A 136 -4.91 6.91 5.23
N TYR A 137 -6.01 6.58 5.89
CA TYR A 137 -6.10 6.59 7.35
C TYR A 137 -5.14 5.58 7.99
N ARG A 138 -5.18 4.31 7.58
CA ARG A 138 -4.31 3.25 8.12
C ARG A 138 -2.83 3.51 7.85
N LYS A 139 -2.50 3.98 6.65
CA LYS A 139 -1.16 4.45 6.27
C LYS A 139 -0.66 5.53 7.24
N MET A 140 -1.48 6.53 7.54
CA MET A 140 -1.11 7.60 8.49
C MET A 140 -0.83 7.04 9.89
N VAL A 141 -1.72 6.20 10.42
CA VAL A 141 -1.55 5.55 11.74
C VAL A 141 -0.27 4.73 11.78
N ARG A 142 0.01 3.97 10.72
CA ARG A 142 1.24 3.18 10.59
C ARG A 142 2.49 4.05 10.60
N ILE A 143 2.52 5.11 9.80
CA ILE A 143 3.66 6.04 9.74
C ILE A 143 3.89 6.69 11.12
N GLN A 144 2.83 7.11 11.81
CA GLN A 144 2.97 7.70 13.15
C GLN A 144 3.47 6.69 14.18
N THR A 145 3.03 5.43 14.11
CA THR A 145 3.55 4.35 14.95
C THR A 145 5.05 4.15 14.73
N LEU A 146 5.50 4.08 13.48
CA LEU A 146 6.92 3.94 13.14
C LEU A 146 7.74 5.14 13.60
N ARG A 147 7.22 6.36 13.43
CA ARG A 147 7.86 7.60 13.92
C ARG A 147 8.00 7.62 15.43
N ALA A 148 6.98 7.15 16.16
CA ALA A 148 7.03 7.08 17.61
C ALA A 148 8.14 6.12 18.09
N VAL A 149 8.25 4.93 17.48
CA VAL A 149 9.34 3.99 17.79
C VAL A 149 10.70 4.60 17.44
N HIS A 150 10.84 5.16 16.24
CA HIS A 150 12.07 5.82 15.81
C HIS A 150 12.49 6.95 16.76
N ALA A 151 11.55 7.77 17.25
CA ALA A 151 11.85 8.85 18.19
C ALA A 151 12.37 8.33 19.55
N VAL A 152 11.83 7.21 20.03
CA VAL A 152 12.34 6.54 21.25
C VAL A 152 13.76 6.03 21.01
N GLU A 153 13.99 5.33 19.91
CA GLU A 153 15.30 4.81 19.52
C GLU A 153 16.33 5.95 19.31
N ALA A 154 15.93 7.05 18.68
CA ALA A 154 16.78 8.22 18.44
C ALA A 154 17.22 8.96 19.72
N SER A 155 16.54 8.72 20.85
CA SER A 155 16.96 9.27 22.15
C SER A 155 18.10 8.47 22.81
N GLN A 156 18.31 7.23 22.38
CA GLN A 156 19.23 6.28 23.02
C GLN A 156 20.72 6.64 22.86
N PRO A 157 21.22 7.19 21.73
CA PRO A 157 22.62 7.55 21.59
C PRO A 157 23.11 8.51 22.68
N MET A 158 22.28 9.47 23.08
CA MET A 158 22.61 10.42 24.15
C MET A 158 22.72 9.72 25.51
N LEU A 159 21.79 8.82 25.81
CA LEU A 159 21.80 8.03 27.06
C LEU A 159 23.04 7.14 27.12
N ILE A 160 23.32 6.39 26.06
CA ILE A 160 24.49 5.52 25.95
C ILE A 160 25.77 6.33 26.18
N ASN A 161 25.92 7.47 25.51
CA ASN A 161 27.09 8.33 25.66
C ASN A 161 27.24 8.85 27.10
N ALA A 162 26.15 9.27 27.74
CA ALA A 162 26.17 9.67 29.14
C ALA A 162 26.65 8.54 30.06
N PHE A 163 26.19 7.30 29.84
CA PHE A 163 26.66 6.15 30.61
C PHE A 163 28.14 5.83 30.33
N ALA A 164 28.57 5.80 29.06
CA ALA A 164 29.95 5.56 28.68
C ALA A 164 30.94 6.59 29.26
N GLN A 165 30.50 7.84 29.44
CA GLN A 165 31.28 8.88 30.12
C GLN A 165 31.29 8.72 31.64
N SER A 166 30.17 8.30 32.23
CA SER A 166 30.04 8.10 33.67
C SER A 166 30.86 6.91 34.20
N PHE A 167 31.18 5.95 33.33
CA PHE A 167 31.93 4.77 33.69
C PHE A 167 33.42 4.90 33.29
N PRO A 168 34.36 4.56 34.19
CA PRO A 168 35.78 4.57 33.87
C PRO A 168 36.15 3.32 33.07
N LEU A 169 35.69 3.27 31.82
CA LEU A 169 35.98 2.19 30.87
C LEU A 169 37.44 2.22 30.45
N VAL A 170 38.02 1.05 30.22
CA VAL A 170 39.35 0.92 29.58
C VAL A 170 39.27 1.45 28.15
N GLU A 171 40.36 2.05 27.65
CA GLU A 171 40.40 2.72 26.35
C GLU A 171 39.95 1.83 25.18
N LYS A 172 40.34 0.55 25.22
CA LYS A 172 39.93 -0.44 24.21
C LYS A 172 38.41 -0.57 24.13
N ASP A 173 37.75 -0.78 25.27
CA ASP A 173 36.31 -1.04 25.30
C ASP A 173 35.51 0.24 25.07
N ARG A 174 36.03 1.39 25.49
CA ARG A 174 35.51 2.71 25.11
C ARG A 174 35.52 2.88 23.58
N GLY A 175 36.60 2.47 22.92
CA GLY A 175 36.70 2.46 21.46
C GLY A 175 35.63 1.60 20.80
N GLU A 176 35.42 0.38 21.31
CA GLU A 176 34.38 -0.55 20.79
C GLU A 176 32.97 0.00 20.96
N VAL A 177 32.64 0.55 22.13
CA VAL A 177 31.34 1.19 22.38
C VAL A 177 31.12 2.36 21.42
N ASN A 178 32.14 3.18 21.18
CA ASN A 178 32.05 4.31 20.26
C ASN A 178 31.85 3.85 18.81
N GLU A 179 32.54 2.80 18.36
CA GLU A 179 32.38 2.24 17.01
C GLU A 179 30.94 1.75 16.80
N LYS A 180 30.43 0.95 17.72
CA LYS A 180 29.05 0.44 17.66
C LYS A 180 28.03 1.60 17.73
N LEU A 181 28.30 2.63 18.52
CA LEU A 181 27.43 3.81 18.62
C LEU A 181 27.31 4.55 17.28
N VAL A 182 28.40 4.66 16.52
CA VAL A 182 28.38 5.24 15.16
C VAL A 182 27.54 4.37 14.22
N ILE A 183 27.69 3.05 14.27
CA ILE A 183 26.86 2.12 13.47
C ILE A 183 25.38 2.30 13.81
N PHE A 184 25.04 2.37 15.10
CA PHE A 184 23.67 2.59 15.55
C PHE A 184 23.09 3.91 15.02
N GLN A 185 23.85 5.02 15.09
CA GLN A 185 23.42 6.29 14.51
C GLN A 185 23.18 6.20 12.99
N MET A 186 24.05 5.54 12.24
CA MET A 186 23.85 5.32 10.81
C MET A 186 22.57 4.53 10.52
N ARG A 187 22.25 3.51 11.34
CA ARG A 187 21.00 2.73 11.19
C ARG A 187 19.76 3.53 11.58
N LEU A 188 19.85 4.40 12.57
CA LEU A 188 18.78 5.34 12.92
C LEU A 188 18.46 6.29 11.75
N ASP A 189 19.49 6.82 11.09
CA ASP A 189 19.31 7.68 9.91
C ASP A 189 18.69 6.90 8.75
N GLU A 190 19.15 5.66 8.50
CA GLU A 190 18.57 4.78 7.50
C GLU A 190 17.08 4.51 7.76
N ALA A 191 16.72 4.17 9.00
CA ALA A 191 15.33 3.95 9.41
C ALA A 191 14.49 5.22 9.26
N GLY A 192 15.01 6.38 9.66
CA GLY A 192 14.33 7.67 9.52
C GLY A 192 14.01 8.01 8.06
N ASN A 193 14.99 7.83 7.17
CA ASN A 193 14.82 8.02 5.72
C ASN A 193 13.77 7.05 5.13
N ALA A 194 13.82 5.77 5.53
CA ALA A 194 12.87 4.78 5.07
C ALA A 194 11.43 5.12 5.52
N ILE A 195 11.24 5.54 6.78
CA ILE A 195 9.94 5.97 7.31
C ILE A 195 9.43 7.22 6.59
N GLN A 196 10.29 8.20 6.33
CA GLN A 196 9.91 9.42 5.61
C GLN A 196 9.44 9.11 4.19
N SER A 197 10.10 8.15 3.52
CA SER A 197 9.74 7.77 2.16
C SER A 197 8.30 7.24 2.03
N LEU A 198 7.71 6.70 3.11
CA LEU A 198 6.36 6.16 3.12
C LEU A 198 5.26 7.19 2.84
N GLU A 199 5.49 8.47 3.12
CA GLU A 199 4.45 9.52 2.98
C GLU A 199 3.91 9.60 1.55
N LEU A 200 4.76 9.34 0.55
CA LEU A 200 4.41 9.48 -0.88
C LEU A 200 4.08 8.15 -1.56
N VAL A 201 4.12 7.03 -0.83
CA VAL A 201 3.91 5.69 -1.41
C VAL A 201 2.43 5.44 -1.73
N GLU A 202 2.15 4.96 -2.95
CA GLU A 202 0.83 4.53 -3.39
C GLU A 202 0.48 3.13 -2.86
N ALA A 203 -0.81 2.76 -2.91
CA ALA A 203 -1.28 1.46 -2.39
C ALA A 203 -0.52 0.26 -2.99
N LYS A 204 -0.33 0.25 -4.31
CA LYS A 204 0.37 -0.84 -5.03
C LYS A 204 1.80 -1.12 -4.57
N ASP A 205 2.50 -0.10 -4.06
CA ASP A 205 3.91 -0.18 -3.64
C ASP A 205 4.04 -0.22 -2.11
N TRP A 206 2.90 -0.15 -1.39
CA TRP A 206 2.85 0.06 0.04
C TRP A 206 3.51 -1.05 0.83
N GLU A 207 3.13 -2.31 0.59
CA GLU A 207 3.61 -3.46 1.36
C GLU A 207 5.14 -3.55 1.33
N VAL A 208 5.72 -3.47 0.13
CA VAL A 208 7.18 -3.54 -0.07
C VAL A 208 7.90 -2.41 0.67
N ARG A 209 7.39 -1.18 0.57
CA ARG A 209 8.01 -0.02 1.20
C ARG A 209 7.84 -0.03 2.73
N ASN A 210 6.67 -0.44 3.22
CA ASN A 210 6.38 -0.60 4.64
C ASN A 210 7.25 -1.71 5.28
N ASP A 211 7.46 -2.83 4.57
CA ASP A 211 8.38 -3.88 5.00
C ASP A 211 9.83 -3.39 5.05
N ALA A 212 10.29 -2.65 4.04
CA ALA A 212 11.63 -2.06 4.02
C ALA A 212 11.85 -1.09 5.19
N ALA A 213 10.88 -0.22 5.49
CA ALA A 213 10.93 0.68 6.64
C ALA A 213 10.93 -0.09 7.97
N SER A 214 10.13 -1.15 8.08
CA SER A 214 10.11 -2.02 9.26
C SER A 214 11.45 -2.69 9.51
N LYS A 215 12.05 -3.29 8.46
CA LYS A 215 13.37 -3.93 8.50
C LYS A 215 14.50 -2.94 8.78
N ALA A 216 14.40 -1.70 8.31
CA ALA A 216 15.37 -0.66 8.63
C ALA A 216 15.33 -0.32 10.13
N LEU A 217 14.13 -0.23 10.71
CA LEU A 217 13.95 -0.01 12.14
C LEU A 217 14.42 -1.22 12.96
N ASP A 218 14.13 -2.46 12.54
CA ASP A 218 14.63 -3.67 13.21
C ASP A 218 16.17 -3.69 13.24
N ARG A 219 16.84 -3.33 12.14
CA ARG A 219 18.31 -3.21 12.09
C ARG A 219 18.86 -2.10 13.00
N ALA A 220 18.08 -1.04 13.25
CA ALA A 220 18.46 -0.01 14.23
C ALA A 220 18.29 -0.52 15.66
N GLU A 221 17.22 -1.29 15.94
CA GLU A 221 16.99 -1.97 17.23
C GLU A 221 18.12 -2.97 17.53
N ASP A 222 18.52 -3.81 16.56
CA ASP A 222 19.65 -4.75 16.70
C ASP A 222 20.96 -4.01 17.02
N ALA A 223 21.28 -2.97 16.24
CA ALA A 223 22.47 -2.16 16.46
C ALA A 223 22.46 -1.46 17.84
N ARG A 224 21.28 -1.02 18.32
CA ARG A 224 21.13 -0.50 19.68
C ARG A 224 21.50 -1.55 20.72
N GLU A 225 20.99 -2.77 20.57
CA GLU A 225 21.25 -3.88 21.49
C GLU A 225 22.74 -4.22 21.56
N GLU A 226 23.43 -4.27 20.41
CA GLU A 226 24.88 -4.51 20.35
C GLU A 226 25.69 -3.45 21.12
N VAL A 227 25.28 -2.18 21.06
CA VAL A 227 25.94 -1.09 21.79
C VAL A 227 25.73 -1.25 23.30
N TRP A 228 24.50 -1.54 23.74
CA TRP A 228 24.22 -1.76 25.15
C TRP A 228 24.91 -2.99 25.71
N GLU A 229 25.00 -4.06 24.92
CA GLU A 229 25.76 -5.26 25.28
C GLU A 229 27.26 -4.95 25.42
N SER A 230 27.85 -4.24 24.46
CA SER A 230 29.25 -3.80 24.55
C SER A 230 29.50 -2.94 25.79
N LEU A 231 28.59 -2.01 26.10
CA LEU A 231 28.70 -1.16 27.29
C LEU A 231 28.56 -1.95 28.60
N ARG A 232 27.72 -2.99 28.62
CA ARG A 232 27.52 -3.88 29.77
C ARG A 232 28.74 -4.76 30.02
N ASP A 233 29.37 -5.25 28.96
CA ASP A 233 30.45 -6.22 29.01
C ASP A 233 31.85 -5.56 29.07
N ALA A 234 31.93 -4.23 28.90
CA ALA A 234 33.17 -3.45 28.94
C ALA A 234 33.88 -3.51 30.31
N ASP A 235 35.21 -3.69 30.28
CA ASP A 235 36.06 -3.69 31.46
C ASP A 235 36.19 -2.26 32.03
N GLN A 236 36.17 -2.17 33.35
CA GLN A 236 36.45 -0.94 34.07
C GLN A 236 37.89 -0.91 34.60
N ILE A 237 38.47 0.29 34.65
CA ILE A 237 39.85 0.53 35.10
C ILE A 237 40.09 0.01 36.54
N GLY A 238 39.05 -0.09 37.38
CA GLY A 238 39.15 -0.55 38.78
C GLY A 238 38.91 -2.04 39.06
N ASP A 239 38.31 -2.81 38.14
CA ASP A 239 37.93 -4.21 38.43
C ASP A 239 39.11 -5.19 38.33
N ARG A 240 40.16 -4.85 37.56
CA ARG A 240 41.35 -5.71 37.42
C ARG A 240 42.26 -5.74 38.66
N THR A 241 42.07 -4.81 39.59
CA THR A 241 42.94 -4.70 40.77
C THR A 241 42.54 -5.63 41.92
N SER A 242 41.34 -6.23 41.90
CA SER A 242 40.86 -7.10 43.01
C SER A 242 41.04 -8.60 42.77
N MET A 243 41.65 -9.02 41.66
CA MET A 243 41.93 -10.43 41.34
C MET A 243 43.41 -10.81 41.53
N ARG A 244 44.22 -9.96 42.18
CA ARG A 244 45.56 -10.29 42.65
C ARG A 244 45.59 -10.22 44.17
#